data_AF-A0A413YQI5-F1
#
_entry.id   AF-A0A413YQI5-F1
#
_cell.length_a   1.000
_cell.length_b   1.000
_cell.length_c   1.000
_cell.angle_alpha   90.00
_cell.angle_beta   90.00
_cell.angle_gamma   90.00
#
_symmetry.space_group_name_H-M   'P 1'
#
loop_
_entity.id
_entity.type
_entity.pdbx_description
1 polymer ?
#
loop_
_entity_poly.entity_id
_entity_poly.type
_entity_poly.pdbx_seq_one_letter_code
_entity_poly.pdbx_strand_id
1 'polypeptide(L)' 'MKEKDITQKVLEDNNDIFADIVNVLLFDGESEVEENELVNTTVHSQYKAEDGKVHEQERDIAK' A
#
# COMPACT_ATOMS: atom_id res chain seq x y z
N MET A 1 9.27 8.81 -14.14
CA MET A 1 8.98 7.65 -13.28
C MET A 1 9.97 6.56 -13.66
N LYS A 2 10.78 6.07 -12.71
CA LYS A 2 11.62 4.90 -12.92
C LYS A 2 10.68 3.70 -13.06
N GLU A 3 10.90 2.86 -14.05
CA GLU A 3 10.17 1.61 -14.19
C GLU A 3 10.43 0.76 -12.94
N LYS A 4 9.36 0.28 -12.30
CA LYS A 4 9.47 -0.57 -11.12
C LYS A 4 10.20 -1.86 -11.48
N ASP A 5 11.15 -2.27 -10.65
CA ASP A 5 11.85 -3.54 -10.79
C ASP A 5 10.84 -4.71 -10.78
N ILE A 6 11.15 -5.79 -11.48
CA ILE A 6 10.30 -7.00 -11.54
C ILE A 6 10.03 -7.52 -10.13
N THR A 7 11.01 -7.48 -9.24
CA THR A 7 10.82 -7.87 -7.84
C THR A 7 9.79 -7.01 -7.12
N GLN A 8 9.78 -5.70 -7.40
CA GLN A 8 8.84 -4.77 -6.77
C GLN A 8 7.41 -4.99 -7.27
N LYS A 9 7.22 -5.26 -8.58
CA LYS A 9 5.90 -5.63 -9.13
C LYS A 9 5.36 -6.91 -8.51
N VAL A 10 6.21 -7.93 -8.35
CA VAL A 10 5.81 -9.19 -7.73
C VAL A 10 5.38 -8.98 -6.28
N LEU A 11 6.11 -8.18 -5.50
CA LEU A 11 5.71 -7.87 -4.12
C LEU A 11 4.41 -7.07 -4.06
N GLU A 12 4.19 -6.17 -5.02
CA GLU A 12 2.97 -5.37 -5.10
C GLU A 12 1.74 -6.17 -5.54
N ASP A 13 1.89 -7.19 -6.38
CA ASP A 13 0.75 -7.95 -6.92
C ASP A 13 0.27 -9.08 -5.98
N ASN A 14 1.06 -9.43 -4.97
CA ASN A 14 0.80 -10.57 -4.07
C ASN A 14 0.32 -10.10 -2.69
N ASN A 15 -1.00 -10.21 -2.47
CA ASN A 15 -1.66 -9.77 -1.23
C ASN A 15 -1.20 -10.55 0.01
N ASP A 16 -0.89 -11.84 -0.14
CA ASP A 16 -0.32 -12.70 0.92
C ASP A 16 1.00 -12.12 1.45
N ILE A 17 1.91 -11.79 0.55
CA ILE A 17 3.22 -11.23 0.93
C ILE A 17 3.04 -9.86 1.59
N PHE A 18 2.13 -9.03 1.07
CA PHE A 18 1.84 -7.73 1.67
C PHE A 18 1.25 -7.86 3.08
N ALA A 19 0.28 -8.75 3.27
CA ALA A 19 -0.31 -9.05 4.57
C ALA A 19 0.74 -9.56 5.56
N ASP A 20 1.59 -10.51 5.17
CA ASP A 20 2.68 -11.03 6.01
C ASP A 20 3.64 -9.92 6.47
N ILE A 21 4.07 -9.06 5.55
CA ILE A 21 4.98 -7.95 5.86
C ILE A 21 4.34 -6.98 6.85
N VAL A 22 3.07 -6.63 6.63
CA VAL A 22 2.34 -5.69 7.48
C VAL A 22 2.10 -6.27 8.87
N ASN A 23 1.65 -7.52 8.95
CA ASN A 23 1.41 -8.24 10.20
C ASN A 23 2.70 -8.35 11.02
N VAL A 24 3.83 -8.68 10.39
CA VAL A 24 5.13 -8.75 11.09
C VAL A 24 5.63 -7.38 11.54
N LEU A 25 5.53 -6.35 10.70
CA LEU A 25 6.14 -5.04 11.00
C LEU A 25 5.30 -4.13 11.87
N LEU A 26 3.97 -4.20 11.78
CA LEU A 26 3.05 -3.28 12.45
C LEU A 26 2.22 -3.93 13.55
N PHE A 27 2.05 -5.25 13.51
CA PHE A 27 1.18 -5.99 14.42
C PHE A 27 1.93 -7.09 15.21
N ASP A 28 3.26 -6.96 15.35
CA ASP A 28 4.12 -7.89 16.10
C ASP A 28 3.98 -9.37 15.67
N GLY A 29 3.56 -9.61 14.43
CA GLY A 29 3.31 -10.94 13.87
C GLY A 29 1.91 -11.50 14.11
N GLU A 30 1.01 -10.74 14.73
CA GLU A 30 -0.41 -11.10 14.85
C GLU A 30 -1.12 -10.93 13.50
N SER A 31 -2.04 -11.85 13.20
CA SER A 31 -2.75 -11.92 11.91
C SER A 31 -3.93 -10.94 11.87
N GLU A 32 -3.63 -9.64 11.88
CA GLU A 32 -4.62 -8.56 11.89
C GLU A 32 -5.07 -8.14 10.48
N VAL A 33 -4.25 -8.41 9.45
CA VAL A 33 -4.56 -8.13 8.04
C VAL A 33 -4.61 -9.44 7.26
N GLU A 34 -5.76 -9.72 6.64
CA GLU A 34 -5.95 -10.91 5.80
C GLU A 34 -5.78 -10.58 4.30
N GLU A 35 -5.20 -11.50 3.54
CA GLU A 35 -4.91 -11.28 2.10
C GLU A 35 -6.16 -10.97 1.25
N ASN A 36 -7.31 -11.47 1.68
CA ASN A 36 -8.60 -11.34 1.00
C ASN A 36 -9.29 -10.01 1.32
N GLU A 37 -8.82 -9.27 2.32
CA GLU A 37 -9.30 -7.94 2.69
C GLU A 37 -8.58 -6.82 1.93
N LEU A 38 -7.41 -7.13 1.35
CA LEU A 38 -6.59 -6.18 0.60
C LEU A 38 -7.11 -5.98 -0.83
N VAL A 39 -7.40 -4.72 -1.19
CA VAL A 39 -7.88 -4.35 -2.53
C VAL A 39 -6.94 -3.34 -3.15
N ASN A 40 -6.36 -3.68 -4.30
CA ASN A 40 -5.55 -2.75 -5.07
C ASN A 40 -6.29 -1.43 -5.32
N THR A 41 -5.74 -0.32 -4.81
CA THR A 41 -6.30 1.01 -5.02
C THR A 41 -5.34 1.90 -5.81
N THR A 42 -5.82 3.07 -6.22
CA THR A 42 -5.03 3.97 -7.07
C THR A 42 -3.90 4.58 -6.24
N VAL A 43 -2.67 4.51 -6.76
CA VAL A 43 -1.48 5.12 -6.13
C VAL A 43 -1.52 6.65 -6.07
N HIS A 44 -2.43 7.28 -6.83
CA HIS A 44 -2.70 8.70 -6.75
C HIS A 44 -3.86 8.93 -5.79
N SER A 45 -3.60 9.66 -4.71
CA SER A 45 -4.59 10.05 -3.72
C SER A 45 -4.70 11.56 -3.65
N GLN A 46 -5.93 12.07 -3.57
CA GLN A 46 -6.19 13.49 -3.32
C GLN A 46 -6.75 13.64 -1.93
N TYR A 47 -6.20 14.55 -1.13
CA TYR A 47 -6.68 14.82 0.22
C TYR A 47 -6.78 16.32 0.48
N LYS A 48 -7.66 16.71 1.40
CA LYS A 48 -7.83 18.09 1.81
C LYS A 48 -7.21 18.29 3.19
N ALA A 49 -6.17 19.11 3.26
CA ALA A 49 -5.51 19.42 4.52
C ALA A 49 -6.26 20.52 5.29
N GLU A 50 -5.86 20.77 6.54
CA GLU A 50 -6.46 21.82 7.40
C GLU A 50 -6.34 23.23 6.81
N ASP A 51 -5.40 23.44 5.87
CA ASP A 51 -5.24 24.68 5.11
C ASP A 51 -6.36 24.92 4.07
N GLY A 52 -7.28 23.97 3.94
CA GLY A 52 -8.42 24.02 3.02
C GLY A 52 -8.05 23.77 1.56
N LYS A 53 -6.79 23.46 1.24
CA LYS A 53 -6.33 23.16 -0.12
C LYS A 53 -6.41 21.67 -0.39
N VAL A 54 -6.67 21.35 -1.66
CA VAL A 54 -6.57 19.97 -2.16
C VAL A 54 -5.13 19.72 -2.55
N HIS A 55 -4.57 18.64 -2.00
CA HIS A 55 -3.23 18.16 -2.27
C HIS A 55 -3.32 16.83 -2.99
N GLU A 56 -2.38 16.60 -3.91
CA GLU A 56 -2.21 15.32 -4.58
C GLU A 56 -0.96 14.63 -3.99
N GLN A 57 -1.11 13.36 -3.68
CA GLN A 57 -0.04 12.50 -3.19
C GLN A 57 0.03 11.25 -4.06
N GLU A 58 1.18 11.07 -4.69
CA GLU A 58 1.58 9.83 -5.33
C GLU A 58 2.21 8.91 -4.27
N ARG A 59 1.70 7.69 -4.16
CA ARG A 59 2.19 6.65 -3.25
C ARG A 59 2.91 5.59 -4.08
N ASP A 60 3.96 5.00 -3.53
CA ASP A 60 4.61 3.89 -4.23
C ASP A 60 3.69 2.66 -4.31
N ILE A 61 2.94 2.37 -3.24
CA ILE A 61 2.00 1.23 -3.12
C ILE A 61 0.74 1.70 -2.37
N ALA A 62 -0.43 1.24 -2.80
CA ALA A 62 -1.70 1.47 -2.11
C ALA A 62 -2.60 0.23 -2.19
N LYS A 63 -3.04 -0.27 -1.03
CA LYS A 63 -3.84 -1.47 -0.80
C LYS A 63 -4.86 -1.19 0.30
#